data_AF-A0A2N7KF14-F1
#
_entry.id   AF-A0A2N7KF14-F1
#
_cell.length_a   1.000
_cell.length_b   1.000
_cell.length_c   1.000
_cell.angle_alpha   90.00
_cell.angle_beta   90.00
_cell.angle_gamma   90.00
#
_symmetry.space_group_name_H-M   'P 1'
#
loop_
_entity.id
_entity.type
_entity.pdbx_description
1 polymer ?
#
loop_
_entity_poly.entity_id
_entity_poly.type
_entity_poly.pdbx_seq_one_letter_code
_entity_poly.pdbx_strand_id
1 'polypeptide(L)'
;MTVPIEFPTCEKPELSARLCKRYAKEISTLMGRCFEITMTTAHDVFFDFSAHVQLITIAVHTDGYRSEGDNQVDLESYIQAGKHHDKQITKWFKDTNKYLDELTQ
;
A
#
# COMPACT_ATOMS: atom_id res chain seq x y z
N MET A 1 -7.61 -30.35 24.95
CA MET A 1 -7.76 -30.56 23.49
C MET A 1 -7.38 -29.26 22.81
N THR A 2 -6.31 -29.24 22.03
CA THR A 2 -5.91 -28.08 21.21
C THR A 2 -6.58 -28.20 19.86
N VAL A 3 -7.46 -27.26 19.52
CA VAL A 3 -8.04 -27.16 18.18
C VAL A 3 -6.90 -26.78 17.23
N PRO A 4 -6.67 -27.51 16.13
CA PRO A 4 -5.72 -27.08 15.11
C PRO A 4 -6.18 -25.74 14.55
N ILE A 5 -5.36 -24.71 14.66
CA ILE A 5 -5.60 -23.43 13.99
C ILE A 5 -5.21 -23.64 12.53
N GLU A 6 -6.20 -23.80 11.65
CA GLU A 6 -5.99 -23.70 10.21
C GLU A 6 -5.84 -22.23 9.85
N PHE A 7 -4.62 -21.83 9.49
CA PHE A 7 -4.40 -20.51 8.93
C PHE A 7 -4.93 -20.48 7.50
N PRO A 8 -5.67 -19.42 7.10
CA PRO A 8 -6.11 -19.28 5.71
C PRO A 8 -4.88 -19.25 4.80
N THR A 9 -4.76 -20.26 3.93
CA THR A 9 -3.71 -20.30 2.93
C THR A 9 -3.97 -19.22 1.89
N CYS A 10 -2.93 -18.48 1.48
CA CYS A 10 -3.00 -17.60 0.32
C CYS A 10 -3.55 -18.40 -0.87
N GLU A 11 -4.65 -17.96 -1.49
CA GLU A 11 -5.28 -18.73 -2.58
C GLU A 11 -4.36 -18.87 -3.79
N LYS A 12 -3.44 -17.91 -4.01
CA LYS A 12 -2.55 -17.85 -5.19
C LYS A 12 -1.14 -17.33 -4.84
N PRO A 13 -0.35 -18.07 -4.03
CA PRO A 13 0.92 -17.57 -3.49
C PRO A 13 1.96 -17.27 -4.57
N GLU A 14 1.99 -18.07 -5.64
CA GLU A 14 2.90 -17.87 -6.77
C GLU A 14 2.60 -16.59 -7.55
N LEU A 15 1.32 -16.26 -7.71
CA LEU A 15 0.90 -15.02 -8.36
C LEU A 15 1.31 -13.83 -7.50
N SER A 16 1.02 -13.87 -6.20
CA SER A 16 1.40 -12.80 -5.27
C SER A 16 2.91 -12.60 -5.23
N ALA A 17 3.70 -13.67 -5.18
CA ALA A 17 5.17 -13.61 -5.24
C ALA A 17 5.67 -12.98 -6.56
N ARG A 18 5.07 -13.34 -7.70
CA ARG A 18 5.40 -12.75 -9.00
C ARG A 18 5.07 -11.26 -9.07
N LEU A 19 3.93 -10.86 -8.52
CA LEU A 19 3.49 -9.47 -8.46
C LEU A 19 4.40 -8.63 -7.55
N CYS A 20 4.72 -9.13 -6.36
CA CYS A 20 5.71 -8.50 -5.47
C CYS A 20 7.04 -8.31 -6.19
N LYS A 21 7.54 -9.36 -6.87
CA LYS A 21 8.80 -9.27 -7.62
C LYS A 21 8.72 -8.27 -8.77
N ARG A 22 7.58 -8.21 -9.46
CA ARG A 22 7.37 -7.32 -10.59
C ARG A 22 7.36 -5.85 -10.19
N TYR A 23 6.71 -5.51 -9.08
CA TYR A 23 6.54 -4.13 -8.60
C TYR A 23 7.43 -3.81 -7.39
N ALA A 24 8.45 -4.62 -7.12
CA ALA A 24 9.30 -4.49 -5.94
C ALA A 24 9.94 -3.12 -5.83
N LYS A 25 10.35 -2.54 -6.97
CA LYS A 25 10.99 -1.24 -7.01
C LYS A 25 9.99 -0.13 -6.68
N GLU A 26 8.81 -0.16 -7.27
CA GLU A 26 7.74 0.80 -7.05
C GLU A 26 7.25 0.74 -5.60
N ILE A 27 7.01 -0.47 -5.07
CA ILE A 27 6.63 -0.69 -3.68
C ILE A 27 7.72 -0.18 -2.73
N SER A 28 8.99 -0.52 -2.97
CA SER A 28 10.09 -0.06 -2.11
C SER A 28 10.27 1.47 -2.14
N THR A 29 10.07 2.09 -3.30
CA THR A 29 10.15 3.55 -3.44
C THR A 29 9.03 4.22 -2.65
N LEU A 30 7.81 3.70 -2.83
CA LEU A 30 6.61 4.22 -2.18
C LEU A 30 6.68 4.07 -0.66
N MET A 31 7.10 2.90 -0.17
CA MET A 31 7.34 2.63 1.25
C MET A 31 8.38 3.60 1.83
N GLY A 32 9.47 3.88 1.10
CA GLY A 32 10.47 4.86 1.50
C GLY A 32 9.89 6.27 1.67
N ARG A 33 9.03 6.71 0.74
CA ARG A 33 8.35 8.02 0.84
C ARG A 33 7.39 8.08 2.03
N CYS A 34 6.62 7.02 2.29
CA CYS A 34 5.75 6.96 3.47
C CYS A 34 6.54 7.13 4.78
N PHE A 35 7.69 6.46 4.91
CA PHE A 35 8.56 6.62 6.07
C PHE A 35 9.10 8.05 6.18
N GLU A 36 9.60 8.62 5.09
CA GLU A 36 10.12 9.98 5.07
C GLU A 36 9.07 11.01 5.53
N ILE A 37 7.85 10.92 5.01
CA ILE A 37 6.75 11.83 5.38
C ILE A 37 6.43 11.72 6.87
N THR A 38 6.27 10.49 7.35
CA THR A 38 5.98 10.23 8.78
C THR A 38 7.08 10.77 9.69
N MET A 39 8.34 10.77 9.23
CA MET A 39 9.48 11.24 10.02
C MET A 39 9.72 12.76 9.95
N THR A 40 9.23 13.44 8.91
CA THR A 40 9.62 14.82 8.59
C THR A 40 8.47 15.81 8.58
N THR A 41 7.22 15.34 8.63
CA THR A 41 6.01 16.17 8.58
C THR A 41 5.11 15.89 9.80
N ALA A 42 3.99 16.61 9.88
CA ALA A 42 2.95 16.34 10.88
C ALA A 42 2.02 15.19 10.47
N HIS A 43 2.20 14.60 9.28
CA HIS A 43 1.34 13.55 8.77
C HIS A 43 1.80 12.17 9.26
N ASP A 44 0.86 11.30 9.60
CA ASP A 44 1.15 9.88 9.83
C ASP A 44 0.72 9.09 8.59
N VAL A 45 1.65 8.35 7.98
CA VAL A 45 1.40 7.58 6.75
C VAL A 45 1.65 6.10 6.98
N PHE A 46 0.63 5.28 6.74
CA PHE A 46 0.68 3.83 6.87
C PHE A 46 0.67 3.18 5.50
N PHE A 47 1.62 2.28 5.25
CA PHE A 47 1.67 1.44 4.06
C PHE A 47 1.26 0.02 4.45
N ASP A 48 0.26 -0.54 3.76
CA ASP A 48 -0.17 -1.94 3.90
C ASP A 48 -0.14 -2.65 2.55
N PHE A 49 0.25 -3.93 2.58
CA PHE A 49 0.22 -4.82 1.45
C PHE A 49 -0.35 -6.18 1.85
N SER A 50 -1.53 -6.50 1.30
CA SER A 50 -2.15 -7.81 1.42
C SER A 50 -1.83 -8.66 0.21
N ALA A 51 -0.94 -9.64 0.39
CA ALA A 51 -0.66 -10.65 -0.64
C ALA A 51 -1.85 -11.59 -0.90
N HIS A 52 -2.73 -11.77 0.08
CA HIS A 52 -3.90 -12.64 -0.02
C HIS A 52 -4.98 -12.01 -0.92
N VAL A 53 -5.26 -10.73 -0.70
CA VAL A 53 -6.26 -9.96 -1.47
C VAL A 53 -5.64 -9.28 -2.69
N GLN A 54 -4.31 -9.30 -2.80
CA GLN A 54 -3.52 -8.60 -3.82
C GLN A 54 -3.81 -7.10 -3.80
N LEU A 55 -3.73 -6.50 -2.62
CA LEU A 55 -4.10 -5.11 -2.36
C LEU A 55 -2.90 -4.35 -1.81
N ILE A 56 -2.64 -3.16 -2.34
CA ILE A 56 -1.79 -2.16 -1.69
C ILE A 56 -2.71 -1.05 -1.20
N THR A 57 -2.51 -0.63 0.05
CA THR A 57 -3.21 0.50 0.63
C THR A 57 -2.21 1.45 1.26
N ILE A 58 -2.45 2.76 1.11
CA ILE A 58 -1.79 3.80 1.88
C ILE A 58 -2.86 4.60 2.60
N ALA A 59 -2.79 4.62 3.92
CA ALA A 59 -3.62 5.49 4.75
C ALA A 59 -2.78 6.71 5.17
N VAL A 60 -3.25 7.90 4.83
CA VAL A 60 -2.60 9.17 5.18
C VAL A 60 -3.47 9.91 6.18
N HIS A 61 -2.94 10.14 7.38
CA HIS A 61 -3.55 11.01 8.38
C HIS A 61 -2.92 12.39 8.28
N THR A 62 -3.70 13.36 7.78
CA THR A 62 -3.20 14.68 7.36
C THR A 62 -2.82 15.63 8.50
N ASP A 63 -3.02 15.27 9.77
CA ASP A 63 -2.61 16.09 10.92
C ASP A 63 -2.36 15.19 12.15
N GLY A 64 -1.54 14.17 11.90
CA GLY A 64 -1.27 13.07 12.81
C GLY A 64 -2.43 12.09 12.96
N TYR A 65 -2.13 10.90 13.45
CA TYR A 65 -3.10 9.87 13.74
C TYR A 65 -4.02 10.33 14.88
N ARG A 66 -5.33 10.32 14.60
CA ARG A 66 -6.38 10.63 15.57
C ARG A 66 -7.38 9.49 15.54
N SER A 67 -7.61 8.86 16.69
CA SER A 67 -8.58 7.77 16.82
C SER A 67 -10.02 8.22 16.51
N GLU A 68 -10.28 9.51 16.68
CA GLU A 68 -11.56 10.16 16.39
C GLU A 68 -11.28 11.39 15.52
N GLY A 69 -11.61 11.29 14.23
CA GLY A 69 -11.40 12.37 13.25
C GLY A 69 -11.62 11.89 11.82
N ASP A 70 -12.01 12.82 10.94
CA ASP A 70 -12.14 12.60 9.49
C ASP A 70 -10.94 13.23 8.76
N ASN A 71 -9.72 12.89 9.21
CA ASN A 71 -8.47 13.43 8.65
C ASN A 71 -7.67 12.39 7.85
N GLN A 72 -8.30 11.24 7.55
CA GLN A 72 -7.69 10.11 6.86
C GLN A 72 -8.05 10.14 5.37
N VAL A 73 -7.04 9.94 4.52
CA VAL A 73 -7.19 9.70 3.09
C VAL A 73 -6.62 8.32 2.76
N ASP A 74 -7.45 7.45 2.20
CA ASP A 74 -7.06 6.12 1.78
C ASP A 74 -6.81 6.06 0.27
N LEU A 75 -5.62 5.59 -0.10
CA LEU A 75 -5.22 5.32 -1.47
C LEU A 75 -5.06 3.82 -1.62
N GLU A 76 -5.95 3.19 -2.39
CA GLU A 76 -5.96 1.73 -2.55
C GLU A 76 -5.84 1.29 -4.01
N SER A 77 -5.19 0.15 -4.24
CA SER A 77 -5.13 -0.49 -5.56
C SER A 77 -4.99 -2.00 -5.49
N TYR A 78 -5.82 -2.68 -6.27
CA TYR A 78 -5.72 -4.12 -6.47
C TYR A 78 -4.68 -4.45 -7.55
N ILE A 79 -3.67 -5.24 -7.18
CA ILE A 79 -2.64 -5.73 -8.06
C ILE A 79 -3.14 -6.99 -8.79
N GLN A 80 -3.66 -6.81 -10.00
CA GLN A 80 -4.06 -7.92 -10.86
C GLN A 80 -3.04 -8.12 -11.99
N ALA A 81 -2.81 -9.38 -12.39
CA ALA A 81 -1.92 -9.67 -13.51
C ALA A 81 -2.64 -9.46 -14.85
N GLY A 82 -2.05 -8.65 -15.74
CA GLY A 82 -2.51 -8.51 -17.13
C GLY A 82 -2.22 -7.12 -17.70
N LYS A 83 -2.03 -7.02 -19.02
CA LYS A 83 -1.61 -5.77 -19.69
C LYS A 83 -2.50 -4.55 -19.39
N HIS A 84 -3.79 -4.75 -19.19
CA HIS A 84 -4.73 -3.67 -18.85
C HIS A 84 -4.53 -3.19 -17.41
N HIS A 85 -4.38 -4.13 -16.47
CA HIS A 85 -4.15 -3.86 -15.05
C HIS A 85 -2.78 -3.25 -14.79
N ASP A 86 -1.77 -3.65 -15.57
CA ASP A 86 -0.42 -3.08 -15.49
C ASP A 86 -0.40 -1.56 -15.70
N LYS A 87 -1.21 -1.04 -16.64
CA LYS A 87 -1.33 0.39 -16.87
C LYS A 87 -2.02 1.10 -15.71
N GLN A 88 -3.05 0.49 -15.14
CA GLN A 88 -3.80 1.04 -14.02
C GLN A 88 -2.92 1.15 -12.78
N ILE A 89 -2.21 0.08 -12.41
CA ILE A 89 -1.34 0.10 -11.23
C ILE A 89 -0.13 1.01 -11.42
N THR A 90 0.44 1.08 -12.63
CA THR A 90 1.54 2.01 -12.90
C THR A 90 1.08 3.47 -12.78
N LYS A 91 -0.11 3.79 -13.30
CA LYS A 91 -0.72 5.11 -13.12
C LYS A 91 -0.98 5.39 -11.63
N TRP A 92 -1.54 4.42 -10.92
CA TRP A 92 -1.78 4.53 -9.48
C TRP A 92 -0.50 4.84 -8.71
N PHE A 93 0.60 4.10 -8.94
CA PHE A 93 1.89 4.41 -8.32
C PHE A 93 2.35 5.85 -8.58
N LYS A 94 2.18 6.34 -9.81
CA LYS A 94 2.57 7.70 -10.18
C LYS A 94 1.72 8.75 -9.46
N ASP A 95 0.41 8.56 -9.45
CA ASP A 95 -0.52 9.50 -8.82
C ASP A 95 -0.37 9.52 -7.31
N THR A 96 -0.19 8.35 -6.68
CA THR A 96 0.07 8.20 -5.25
C THR A 96 1.38 8.88 -4.86
N ASN A 97 2.48 8.67 -5.59
CA ASN A 97 3.74 9.37 -5.30
C ASN A 97 3.58 10.90 -5.45
N LYS A 98 2.87 11.37 -6.47
CA LYS A 98 2.61 12.81 -6.64
C LYS A 98 1.85 13.38 -5.44
N TYR A 99 0.82 12.69 -4.96
CA TYR A 99 0.08 13.10 -3.78
C TYR A 99 0.98 13.14 -2.53
N LEU A 100 1.80 12.11 -2.32
CA LEU A 100 2.75 12.07 -1.21
C LEU A 100 3.79 13.18 -1.28
N ASP A 101 4.26 13.56 -2.48
CA ASP A 101 5.19 14.67 -2.66
C ASP A 101 4.56 16.02 -2.28
N GLU A 102 3.26 16.22 -2.55
CA GLU A 102 2.52 17.43 -2.18
C GLU A 102 2.39 17.60 -0.65
N LEU A 103 2.47 16.51 0.12
CA LEU A 103 2.46 16.55 1.59
C LEU A 103 3.80 17.01 2.20
N THR A 104 4.87 17.05 1.39
CA THR A 104 6.22 17.43 1.83
C THR A 104 6.64 18.84 1.40
N GLN A 105 5.77 19.57 0.68
CA GLN A 105 6.01 20.93 0.19
C GLN A 105 5.49 21.99 1.17
#